data_AF-R7YSY9-F1
#
_entry.id   AF-R7YSY9-F1
#
_cell.length_a   1.000
_cell.length_b   1.000
_cell.length_c   1.000
_cell.angle_alpha   90.00
_cell.angle_beta   90.00
_cell.angle_gamma   90.00
#
_symmetry.space_group_name_H-M   'P 1'
#
loop_
_entity.id
_entity.type
_entity.pdbx_description
1 polymer ?
#
loop_
_entity_poly.entity_id
_entity_poly.type
_entity_poly.pdbx_seq_one_letter_code
_entity_poly.pdbx_strand_id
1 'polypeptide(L)'
;MTNRITGEQRREIKASPPLGMTLREKHDFNFYDHYVDRILDEHFLHFTQICYEDEANDFQVRLLRMMHELAPSKIEASKRLLLRELREVLRLTIITYIMSHAFSIVEEEQQAVLSQLRYQSDSYQRFCTPRMTNRQIKHFYAEMHSIVLNRVLKQLQKILHESSRDCSKWISAFCAILGLAMALEDTQKTIHDFFDSGMASSECSKEEELDLKWQGEELCRAIDDRFMFIMTLFRLKYNRTSNPLRDDNEDWETKLKDQRTSRFVRNVSSLVKEKFDFLLERQHVNIAVDNRGRYTSRLAARFLLSFWPPS
;
A
#
# COMPACT_ATOMS: atom_id res chain seq x y z
N MET A 1 2.01 -20.48 -3.13
CA MET A 1 1.97 -20.07 -4.56
C MET A 1 0.53 -19.76 -4.94
N THR A 2 0.27 -18.61 -5.56
CA THR A 2 -1.05 -18.26 -6.11
C THR A 2 -1.20 -18.87 -7.50
N ASN A 3 -2.26 -19.63 -7.72
CA ASN A 3 -2.62 -20.12 -9.04
C ASN A 3 -3.09 -18.93 -9.90
N ARG A 4 -2.32 -18.57 -10.93
CA ARG A 4 -2.58 -17.41 -11.79
C ARG A 4 -3.90 -17.48 -12.57
N ILE A 5 -4.51 -18.67 -12.66
CA ILE A 5 -5.77 -18.90 -13.39
C ILE A 5 -6.97 -18.87 -12.43
N THR A 6 -6.84 -19.43 -11.23
CA THR A 6 -7.96 -19.54 -10.28
C THR A 6 -7.91 -18.52 -9.14
N GLY A 7 -6.79 -17.82 -8.96
CA GLY A 7 -6.53 -16.96 -7.80
C GLY A 7 -6.33 -17.73 -6.49
N GLU A 8 -6.42 -19.06 -6.51
CA GLU A 8 -6.29 -19.89 -5.31
C GLU A 8 -4.84 -19.97 -4.84
N GLN A 9 -4.62 -19.67 -3.57
CA GLN A 9 -3.32 -19.86 -2.93
C GLN A 9 -3.15 -21.31 -2.47
N ARG A 10 -2.13 -22.00 -3.00
CA ARG A 10 -1.68 -23.30 -2.50
C ARG A 10 -0.54 -23.14 -1.50
N ARG A 11 -0.67 -23.80 -0.35
CA ARG A 11 0.34 -23.86 0.70
C ARG A 11 1.48 -24.81 0.30
N GLU A 12 2.71 -24.35 0.48
CA GLU A 12 3.92 -25.12 0.23
C GLU A 12 4.80 -25.07 1.47
N ILE A 13 5.20 -26.23 2.00
CA ILE A 13 6.06 -26.31 3.18
C ILE A 13 7.51 -26.32 2.69
N LYS A 14 8.24 -25.22 2.94
CA LYS A 14 9.66 -25.07 2.58
C LYS A 14 10.55 -25.02 3.82
N ALA A 15 11.72 -25.64 3.71
CA ALA A 15 12.78 -25.54 4.71
C ALA A 15 13.35 -24.11 4.75
N SER A 16 13.54 -23.58 5.96
CA SER A 16 14.16 -22.27 6.16
C SER A 16 15.64 -22.44 6.50
N PRO A 17 16.55 -21.72 5.83
CA PRO A 17 17.95 -21.71 6.21
C PRO A 17 18.11 -20.94 7.53
N PRO A 18 19.06 -21.34 8.41
CA PRO A 18 19.31 -20.70 9.69
C PRO A 18 20.15 -19.42 9.51
N LEU A 19 19.67 -18.50 8.67
CA LEU A 19 20.29 -17.20 8.45
C LEU A 19 19.61 -16.15 9.33
N GLY A 20 20.43 -15.34 9.98
CA GLY A 20 20.03 -14.16 10.72
C GLY A 20 21.01 -13.03 10.45
N MET A 21 20.53 -11.79 10.55
CA MET A 21 21.35 -10.61 10.42
C MET A 21 22.07 -10.28 11.73
N THR A 22 23.31 -9.82 11.61
CA THR A 22 24.03 -9.19 12.71
C THR A 22 23.57 -7.73 12.83
N LEU A 23 22.82 -7.41 13.88
CA LEU A 23 22.21 -6.08 14.04
C LEU A 23 23.17 -5.07 14.69
N ARG A 24 23.27 -3.88 14.08
CA ARG A 24 23.87 -2.64 14.60
C ARG A 24 22.81 -1.53 14.53
N GLU A 25 21.90 -1.55 15.50
CA GLU A 25 20.61 -0.83 15.57
C GLU A 25 20.52 0.50 14.78
N LYS A 26 21.39 1.50 15.05
CA LYS A 26 21.30 2.81 14.39
C LYS A 26 21.77 2.84 12.94
N HIS A 27 22.82 2.08 12.60
CA HIS A 27 23.34 2.06 11.22
C HIS A 27 22.37 1.34 10.29
N ASP A 28 21.76 0.27 10.80
CA ASP A 28 20.83 -0.55 10.04
C ASP A 28 19.54 0.19 9.74
N PHE A 29 18.99 0.97 10.69
CA PHE A 29 17.81 1.78 10.45
C PHE A 29 18.00 2.75 9.27
N ASN A 30 19.12 3.49 9.25
CA ASN A 30 19.41 4.42 8.16
C ASN A 30 19.62 3.70 6.82
N PHE A 31 20.24 2.52 6.84
CA PHE A 31 20.41 1.71 5.64
C PHE A 31 19.05 1.29 5.05
N TYR A 32 18.14 0.77 5.87
CA TYR A 32 16.80 0.38 5.43
C TYR A 32 15.93 1.57 5.02
N ASP A 33 16.10 2.72 5.66
CA ASP A 33 15.44 3.98 5.28
C ASP A 33 15.89 4.43 3.88
N HIS A 34 17.21 4.43 3.65
CA HIS A 34 17.78 4.76 2.35
C HIS A 34 17.40 3.75 1.26
N TYR A 35 17.17 2.48 1.61
CA TYR A 35 16.67 1.49 0.66
C TYR A 35 15.27 1.85 0.15
N VAL A 36 14.37 2.30 1.03
CA VAL A 36 13.03 2.78 0.64
C VAL A 36 13.13 4.00 -0.28
N ASP A 37 14.03 4.94 0.05
CA ASP A 37 14.28 6.10 -0.81
C ASP A 37 14.82 5.69 -2.19
N ARG A 38 15.69 4.68 -2.27
CA ARG A 38 16.21 4.16 -3.53
C ARG A 38 15.11 3.52 -4.38
N ILE A 39 14.20 2.75 -3.75
CA ILE A 39 13.03 2.22 -4.46
C ILE A 39 12.22 3.37 -5.06
N LEU A 40 11.95 4.40 -4.26
CA LEU A 40 11.13 5.52 -4.68
C LEU A 40 11.77 6.39 -5.79
N ASP A 41 13.08 6.59 -5.71
CA ASP A 41 13.80 7.49 -6.61
C ASP A 41 14.26 6.79 -7.90
N GLU A 42 14.67 5.52 -7.83
CA GLU A 42 15.37 4.82 -8.93
C GLU A 42 14.58 3.64 -9.49
N HIS A 43 13.78 2.95 -8.66
CA HIS A 43 13.15 1.68 -9.04
C HIS A 43 11.61 1.72 -9.01
N PHE A 44 11.02 2.90 -8.90
CA PHE A 44 9.59 3.02 -8.61
C PHE A 44 8.70 2.40 -9.69
N LEU A 45 9.04 2.60 -10.97
CA LEU A 45 8.26 2.02 -12.07
C LEU A 45 8.25 0.49 -12.04
N HIS A 46 9.38 -0.13 -11.68
CA HIS A 46 9.47 -1.57 -11.52
C HIS A 46 8.69 -2.03 -10.28
N PHE A 47 8.83 -1.29 -9.17
CA PHE A 47 8.04 -1.51 -7.97
C PHE A 47 6.54 -1.49 -8.24
N THR A 48 6.02 -0.54 -9.05
CA THR A 48 4.58 -0.49 -9.35
C THR A 48 4.05 -1.74 -10.05
N GLN A 49 4.89 -2.43 -10.83
CA GLN A 49 4.52 -3.68 -11.50
C GLN A 49 4.53 -4.85 -10.53
N ILE A 50 5.57 -4.94 -9.70
CA ILE A 50 5.70 -6.00 -8.70
C ILE A 50 4.61 -5.88 -7.62
N CYS A 51 4.31 -4.66 -7.16
CA CYS A 51 3.38 -4.38 -6.08
C CYS A 51 1.96 -4.89 -6.36
N TYR A 52 1.59 -4.99 -7.64
CA TYR A 52 0.25 -5.39 -8.09
C TYR A 52 0.30 -6.49 -9.16
N GLU A 53 1.36 -7.32 -9.16
CA GLU A 53 1.52 -8.40 -10.14
C GLU A 53 0.34 -9.38 -10.14
N ASP A 54 -0.26 -9.62 -8.97
CA ASP A 54 -1.38 -10.54 -8.80
C ASP A 54 -2.72 -9.96 -9.29
N GLU A 55 -2.81 -8.67 -9.60
CA GLU A 55 -4.06 -8.06 -10.10
C GLU A 55 -4.17 -8.08 -11.62
N ALA A 56 -5.29 -8.64 -12.10
CA ALA A 56 -5.61 -8.67 -13.53
C ALA A 56 -5.92 -7.27 -14.12
N ASN A 57 -6.33 -6.31 -13.28
CA ASN A 57 -6.67 -4.96 -13.73
C ASN A 57 -5.52 -3.98 -13.47
N ASP A 58 -5.20 -3.16 -14.48
CA ASP A 58 -4.10 -2.19 -14.44
C ASP A 58 -4.42 -0.87 -13.72
N PHE A 59 -5.64 -0.71 -13.19
CA PHE A 59 -6.10 0.51 -12.52
C PHE A 59 -5.13 0.98 -11.43
N GLN A 60 -4.80 0.08 -10.51
CA GLN A 60 -3.99 0.41 -9.34
C GLN A 60 -2.55 0.80 -9.73
N VAL A 61 -1.98 0.09 -10.70
CA VAL A 61 -0.65 0.38 -11.28
C VAL A 61 -0.64 1.77 -11.91
N ARG A 62 -1.64 2.07 -12.75
CA ARG A 62 -1.75 3.37 -13.42
C ARG A 62 -1.97 4.51 -12.42
N LEU A 63 -2.83 4.31 -11.42
CA LEU A 63 -3.08 5.30 -10.38
C LEU A 63 -1.81 5.62 -9.58
N LEU A 64 -1.09 4.59 -9.14
CA LEU A 64 0.15 4.76 -8.39
C LEU A 64 1.24 5.46 -9.21
N ARG A 65 1.35 5.15 -10.51
CA ARG A 65 2.26 5.86 -11.44
C ARG A 65 1.90 7.34 -11.59
N MET A 66 0.63 7.66 -11.77
CA MET A 66 0.19 9.06 -11.85
C MET A 66 0.50 9.83 -10.57
N MET A 67 0.36 9.18 -9.39
CA MET A 67 0.77 9.77 -8.12
C MET A 67 2.29 9.99 -8.06
N HIS A 68 3.10 9.08 -8.60
CA HIS A 68 4.56 9.26 -8.63
C HIS A 68 5.01 10.33 -9.61
N GLU A 69 4.40 10.43 -10.79
CA GLU A 69 4.70 11.50 -11.77
C GLU A 69 4.39 12.90 -11.24
N LEU A 70 3.46 13.00 -10.30
CA LEU A 70 3.17 14.24 -9.59
C LEU A 70 4.26 14.60 -8.56
N ALA A 71 5.04 13.61 -8.07
CA ALA A 71 6.19 13.85 -7.20
C ALA A 71 7.39 14.32 -8.06
N PRO A 72 7.85 15.58 -7.94
CA PRO A 72 9.00 16.05 -8.70
C PRO A 72 10.31 15.50 -8.12
N SER A 73 11.34 15.53 -8.96
CA SER A 73 12.70 15.18 -8.59
C SER A 73 13.24 16.04 -7.42
N LYS A 74 14.17 15.48 -6.63
CA LYS A 74 14.83 16.07 -5.43
C LYS A 74 15.34 17.52 -5.58
N ILE A 75 15.41 18.07 -6.79
CA ILE A 75 16.05 19.34 -7.13
C ILE A 75 15.09 20.54 -7.05
N GLU A 76 13.77 20.35 -7.17
CA GLU A 76 12.78 21.45 -7.14
C GLU A 76 12.35 21.81 -5.70
N ALA A 77 13.29 22.32 -4.91
CA ALA A 77 13.14 22.60 -3.48
C ALA A 77 12.18 23.75 -3.12
N SER A 78 11.45 24.37 -4.06
CA SER A 78 10.57 25.52 -3.78
C SER A 78 9.06 25.21 -3.78
N LYS A 79 8.63 23.98 -4.15
CA LYS A 79 7.21 23.53 -4.08
C LYS A 79 6.89 22.65 -2.85
N ARG A 80 7.66 22.79 -1.77
CA ARG A 80 7.95 21.85 -0.66
C ARG A 80 6.82 21.07 0.04
N LEU A 81 5.55 21.51 0.04
CA LEU A 81 4.54 20.89 0.91
C LEU A 81 3.91 19.63 0.27
N LEU A 82 3.27 19.79 -0.90
CA LEU A 82 2.68 18.70 -1.67
C LEU A 82 3.71 17.60 -1.98
N LEU A 83 4.96 18.00 -2.28
CA LEU A 83 6.03 17.05 -2.64
C LEU A 83 6.43 16.19 -1.45
N ARG A 84 6.56 16.81 -0.27
CA ARG A 84 6.93 16.11 0.94
C ARG A 84 5.83 15.14 1.36
N GLU A 85 4.59 15.60 1.29
CA GLU A 85 3.41 14.80 1.65
C GLU A 85 3.28 13.58 0.73
N LEU A 86 3.36 13.80 -0.58
CA LEU A 86 3.29 12.72 -1.57
C LEU A 86 4.44 11.72 -1.42
N ARG A 87 5.66 12.19 -1.14
CA ARG A 87 6.81 11.30 -0.89
C ARG A 87 6.56 10.40 0.32
N GLU A 88 6.09 10.94 1.45
CA GLU A 88 5.79 10.12 2.64
C GLU A 88 4.67 9.12 2.38
N VAL A 89 3.67 9.48 1.57
CA VAL A 89 2.57 8.60 1.18
C VAL A 89 3.08 7.45 0.30
N LEU A 90 3.93 7.72 -0.69
CA LEU A 90 4.53 6.68 -1.54
C LEU A 90 5.49 5.79 -0.74
N ARG A 91 6.25 6.38 0.18
CA ARG A 91 7.09 5.62 1.13
C ARG A 91 6.24 4.69 1.99
N LEU A 92 5.09 5.15 2.48
CA LEU A 92 4.18 4.31 3.24
C LEU A 92 3.76 3.07 2.43
N THR A 93 3.32 3.26 1.18
CA THR A 93 2.95 2.14 0.30
C THR A 93 4.09 1.15 0.09
N ILE A 94 5.32 1.63 -0.15
CA ILE A 94 6.51 0.76 -0.31
C ILE A 94 6.80 -0.02 0.97
N ILE A 95 6.78 0.65 2.13
CA ILE A 95 7.07 0.02 3.42
C ILE A 95 5.99 -1.03 3.75
N THR A 96 4.72 -0.73 3.51
CA THR A 96 3.63 -1.68 3.72
C THR A 96 3.81 -2.92 2.84
N TYR A 97 4.14 -2.73 1.55
CA TYR A 97 4.45 -3.84 0.64
C TYR A 97 5.61 -4.72 1.15
N ILE A 98 6.69 -4.08 1.61
CA ILE A 98 7.83 -4.79 2.21
C ILE A 98 7.41 -5.62 3.43
N MET A 99 6.51 -5.09 4.27
CA MET A 99 6.04 -5.79 5.45
C MET A 99 5.11 -6.98 5.11
N SER A 100 4.30 -6.85 4.06
CA SER A 100 3.37 -7.89 3.62
C SER A 100 4.07 -9.05 2.92
N HIS A 101 5.23 -8.81 2.29
CA HIS A 101 5.93 -9.83 1.50
C HIS A 101 7.07 -10.52 2.27
N ALA A 102 7.48 -11.69 1.78
CA ALA A 102 8.62 -12.43 2.30
C ALA A 102 9.82 -12.31 1.35
N PHE A 103 11.00 -12.06 1.92
CA PHE A 103 12.25 -11.97 1.20
C PHE A 103 12.86 -13.35 1.00
N SER A 104 13.12 -13.70 -0.25
CA SER A 104 13.85 -14.91 -0.61
C SER A 104 15.25 -14.56 -1.09
N ILE A 105 16.18 -15.50 -0.90
CA ILE A 105 17.52 -15.39 -1.48
C ILE A 105 17.38 -15.44 -3.01
N VAL A 106 18.06 -14.53 -3.69
CA VAL A 106 18.15 -14.47 -5.14
C VAL A 106 18.74 -15.80 -5.66
N GLU A 107 18.10 -16.42 -6.66
CA GLU A 107 18.44 -17.80 -7.07
C GLU A 107 19.90 -17.93 -7.52
N GLU A 108 20.43 -16.90 -8.18
CA GLU A 108 21.81 -16.82 -8.65
C GLU A 108 22.83 -16.84 -7.50
N GLU A 109 22.46 -16.28 -6.34
CA GLU A 109 23.32 -16.20 -5.16
C GLU A 109 23.03 -17.34 -4.16
N GLN A 110 21.98 -18.13 -4.38
CA GLN A 110 21.50 -19.11 -3.42
C GLN A 110 22.59 -20.12 -3.05
N GLN A 111 23.30 -20.68 -4.02
CA GLN A 111 24.37 -21.64 -3.74
C GLN A 111 25.53 -21.00 -2.97
N ALA A 112 25.92 -19.78 -3.35
CA ALA A 112 27.01 -19.06 -2.69
C ALA A 112 26.67 -18.76 -1.22
N VAL A 113 25.45 -18.29 -0.94
CA VAL A 113 24.99 -18.00 0.43
C VAL A 113 24.85 -19.28 1.25
N LEU A 114 24.24 -20.34 0.69
CA LEU A 114 24.05 -21.60 1.41
C LEU A 114 25.37 -22.36 1.64
N SER A 115 26.39 -22.17 0.78
CA SER A 115 27.74 -22.74 0.96
C SER A 115 28.45 -22.29 2.24
N GLN A 116 28.06 -21.14 2.79
CA GLN A 116 28.66 -20.58 4.00
C GLN A 116 28.05 -21.15 5.28
N LEU A 117 26.96 -21.93 5.19
CA LEU A 117 26.31 -22.54 6.34
C LEU A 117 27.09 -23.78 6.82
N ARG A 118 27.30 -23.87 8.13
CA ARG A 118 27.94 -25.04 8.77
C ARG A 118 27.11 -26.33 8.61
N TYR A 119 25.79 -26.19 8.47
CA TYR A 119 24.87 -27.30 8.23
C TYR A 119 24.03 -26.96 6.99
N GLN A 120 24.20 -27.75 5.94
CA GLN A 120 23.38 -27.67 4.74
C GLN A 120 22.29 -28.73 4.80
N SER A 121 21.09 -28.37 4.39
CA SER A 121 20.03 -29.33 4.18
C SER A 121 19.86 -29.57 2.69
N ASP A 122 19.78 -30.83 2.27
CA ASP A 122 19.43 -31.22 0.91
C ASP A 122 17.99 -30.80 0.53
N SER A 123 17.21 -30.32 1.50
CA SER A 123 15.83 -29.88 1.34
C SER A 123 15.66 -28.40 0.96
N TYR A 124 16.75 -27.63 0.80
CA TYR A 124 16.63 -26.23 0.37
C TYR A 124 16.23 -26.14 -1.11
N GLN A 125 14.97 -25.79 -1.33
CA GLN A 125 14.37 -25.62 -2.65
C GLN A 125 14.66 -24.24 -3.24
N ARG A 126 14.23 -24.02 -4.49
CA ARG A 126 14.22 -22.70 -5.14
C ARG A 126 13.40 -21.69 -4.34
N PHE A 127 13.83 -20.42 -4.41
CA PHE A 127 13.29 -19.30 -3.63
C PHE A 127 13.36 -19.59 -2.12
N CYS A 128 14.58 -19.80 -1.64
CA CYS A 128 14.84 -20.12 -0.25
C CYS A 128 14.61 -18.89 0.65
N THR A 129 13.67 -18.97 1.59
CA THR A 129 13.23 -17.84 2.44
C THR A 129 13.74 -18.00 3.88
N PRO A 130 14.72 -17.19 4.33
CA PRO A 130 15.21 -17.27 5.70
C PRO A 130 14.25 -16.60 6.69
N ARG A 131 13.57 -17.38 7.53
CA ARG A 131 12.53 -16.90 8.45
C ARG A 131 13.05 -15.92 9.50
N MET A 132 14.23 -16.18 10.08
CA MET A 132 14.80 -15.31 11.13
C MET A 132 15.21 -13.95 10.57
N THR A 133 15.93 -13.91 9.43
CA THR A 133 16.21 -12.66 8.70
C THR A 133 14.93 -11.90 8.35
N ASN A 134 13.92 -12.58 7.80
CA ASN A 134 12.63 -11.94 7.48
C ASN A 134 12.00 -11.30 8.71
N ARG A 135 11.99 -11.99 9.86
CA ARG A 135 11.46 -11.44 11.12
C ARG A 135 12.22 -10.21 11.58
N GLN A 136 13.55 -10.21 11.49
CA GLN A 136 14.38 -9.06 11.85
C GLN A 136 14.13 -7.87 10.92
N ILE A 137 14.10 -8.09 9.60
CA ILE A 137 13.80 -7.05 8.61
C ILE A 137 12.40 -6.45 8.85
N LYS A 138 11.38 -7.30 9.02
CA LYS A 138 10.02 -6.84 9.30
C LYS A 138 9.91 -6.05 10.60
N HIS A 139 10.72 -6.35 11.61
CA HIS A 139 10.76 -5.55 12.84
C HIS A 139 11.19 -4.10 12.58
N PHE A 140 12.28 -3.90 11.82
CA PHE A 140 12.72 -2.54 11.44
C PHE A 140 11.68 -1.81 10.60
N TYR A 141 11.10 -2.49 9.62
CA TYR A 141 10.07 -1.88 8.78
C TYR A 141 8.77 -1.59 9.54
N ALA A 142 8.43 -2.35 10.58
CA ALA A 142 7.27 -2.05 11.42
C ALA A 142 7.44 -0.74 12.21
N GLU A 143 8.66 -0.49 12.73
CA GLU A 143 8.99 0.78 13.37
C GLU A 143 8.93 1.93 12.35
N MET A 144 9.55 1.75 11.19
CA MET A 144 9.55 2.74 10.10
C MET A 144 8.13 3.04 9.60
N HIS A 145 7.31 2.01 9.42
CA HIS A 145 5.90 2.12 9.02
C HIS A 145 5.13 2.97 10.03
N SER A 146 5.30 2.70 11.32
CA SER A 146 4.65 3.46 12.39
C SER A 146 5.05 4.94 12.37
N ILE A 147 6.33 5.24 12.11
CA ILE A 147 6.83 6.61 11.98
C ILE A 147 6.22 7.31 10.77
N VAL A 148 6.25 6.68 9.60
CA VAL A 148 5.76 7.26 8.34
C VAL A 148 4.24 7.43 8.37
N LEU A 149 3.49 6.41 8.84
CA LEU A 149 2.04 6.50 9.00
C LEU A 149 1.64 7.66 9.92
N ASN A 150 2.30 7.81 11.07
CA ASN A 150 2.07 8.94 11.96
C ASN A 150 2.34 10.30 11.31
N ARG A 151 3.37 10.39 10.44
CA ARG A 151 3.65 11.61 9.68
C ARG A 151 2.52 11.91 8.70
N VAL A 152 2.08 10.92 7.93
CA VAL A 152 0.96 11.06 6.96
C VAL A 152 -0.33 11.46 7.68
N LEU A 153 -0.67 10.83 8.80
CA LEU A 153 -1.87 11.16 9.57
C LEU A 153 -1.81 12.56 10.19
N LYS A 154 -0.66 12.98 10.76
CA LYS A 154 -0.47 14.34 11.28
C LYS A 154 -0.57 15.40 10.19
N GLN A 155 -0.02 15.11 9.01
CA GLN A 155 -0.14 15.99 7.84
C GLN A 155 -1.60 16.10 7.42
N LEU A 156 -2.31 14.99 7.30
CA LEU A 156 -3.71 14.97 6.94
C LEU A 156 -4.57 15.72 7.98
N GLN A 157 -4.33 15.51 9.27
CA GLN A 157 -4.98 16.25 10.34
C GLN A 157 -4.75 17.76 10.20
N LYS A 158 -3.50 18.19 9.99
CA LYS A 158 -3.16 19.59 9.77
C LYS A 158 -3.91 20.16 8.57
N ILE A 159 -3.86 19.48 7.42
CA ILE A 159 -4.54 19.92 6.20
C ILE A 159 -6.04 20.00 6.45
N LEU A 160 -6.66 19.05 7.14
CA LEU A 160 -8.11 19.01 7.38
C LEU A 160 -8.57 20.06 8.40
N HIS A 161 -7.77 20.38 9.42
CA HIS A 161 -8.12 21.38 10.44
C HIS A 161 -7.90 22.84 10.01
N GLU A 162 -6.98 23.11 9.09
CA GLU A 162 -6.70 24.49 8.64
C GLU A 162 -7.94 25.14 7.99
N SER A 163 -8.19 26.42 8.27
CA SER A 163 -9.38 27.14 7.76
C SER A 163 -9.39 27.31 6.24
N SER A 164 -8.21 27.37 5.61
CA SER A 164 -8.05 27.50 4.16
C SER A 164 -8.57 26.27 3.41
N ARG A 165 -9.32 26.50 2.33
CA ARG A 165 -9.81 25.46 1.40
C ARG A 165 -9.08 25.50 0.07
N ASP A 166 -7.80 25.82 0.11
CA ASP A 166 -6.99 26.02 -1.10
C ASP A 166 -6.94 24.73 -1.94
N CYS A 167 -7.03 24.87 -3.26
CA CYS A 167 -7.05 23.73 -4.18
C CYS A 167 -5.74 22.91 -4.14
N SER A 168 -4.60 23.53 -3.81
CA SER A 168 -3.35 22.80 -3.58
C SER A 168 -3.42 21.85 -2.39
N LYS A 169 -4.06 22.28 -1.29
CA LYS A 169 -4.28 21.46 -0.09
C LYS A 169 -5.30 20.36 -0.34
N TRP A 170 -6.26 20.59 -1.23
CA TRP A 170 -7.17 19.55 -1.71
C TRP A 170 -6.40 18.41 -2.35
N ILE A 171 -5.47 18.70 -3.27
CA ILE A 171 -4.67 17.70 -3.97
C ILE A 171 -3.78 16.92 -3.01
N SER A 172 -3.12 17.62 -2.08
CA SER A 172 -2.34 16.99 -1.01
C SER A 172 -3.17 16.00 -0.20
N ALA A 173 -4.33 16.43 0.31
CA ALA A 173 -5.21 15.56 1.09
C ALA A 173 -5.78 14.41 0.26
N PHE A 174 -6.12 14.67 -1.00
CA PHE A 174 -6.62 13.66 -1.95
C PHE A 174 -5.58 12.55 -2.16
N CYS A 175 -4.33 12.91 -2.46
CA CYS A 175 -3.24 11.94 -2.64
C CYS A 175 -2.93 11.19 -1.34
N ALA A 176 -2.95 11.88 -0.19
CA ALA A 176 -2.73 11.25 1.10
C ALA A 176 -3.79 10.19 1.44
N ILE A 177 -5.07 10.49 1.20
CA ILE A 177 -6.16 9.53 1.41
C ILE A 177 -6.06 8.37 0.42
N LEU A 178 -5.71 8.63 -0.85
CA LEU A 178 -5.49 7.57 -1.81
C LEU A 178 -4.39 6.61 -1.37
N GLY A 179 -3.18 7.10 -1.07
CA GLY A 179 -2.10 6.20 -0.66
C GLY A 179 -2.32 5.54 0.70
N LEU A 180 -3.04 6.19 1.62
CA LEU A 180 -3.56 5.54 2.83
C LEU A 180 -4.49 4.37 2.47
N ALA A 181 -5.41 4.56 1.51
CA ALA A 181 -6.28 3.49 1.05
C ALA A 181 -5.46 2.29 0.54
N MET A 182 -4.46 2.54 -0.31
CA MET A 182 -3.60 1.49 -0.86
C MET A 182 -2.84 0.72 0.23
N ALA A 183 -2.26 1.45 1.20
CA ALA A 183 -1.53 0.84 2.32
C ALA A 183 -2.47 0.06 3.26
N LEU A 184 -3.67 0.55 3.52
CA LEU A 184 -4.65 -0.13 4.37
C LEU A 184 -5.20 -1.40 3.71
N GLU A 185 -5.43 -1.38 2.39
CA GLU A 185 -5.82 -2.58 1.63
C GLU A 185 -4.77 -3.69 1.77
N ASP A 186 -3.49 -3.36 1.63
CA ASP A 186 -2.39 -4.33 1.78
C ASP A 186 -2.21 -4.80 3.23
N THR A 187 -2.45 -3.91 4.20
CA THR A 187 -2.48 -4.26 5.62
C THR A 187 -3.60 -5.26 5.91
N GLN A 188 -4.79 -5.08 5.33
CA GLN A 188 -5.91 -6.01 5.51
C GLN A 188 -5.61 -7.40 4.92
N LYS A 189 -4.95 -7.48 3.77
CA LYS A 189 -4.46 -8.76 3.23
C LYS A 189 -3.49 -9.43 4.20
N THR A 190 -2.52 -8.66 4.70
CA THR A 190 -1.50 -9.13 5.64
C THR A 190 -2.11 -9.65 6.95
N ILE A 191 -3.18 -9.02 7.44
CA ILE A 191 -3.92 -9.49 8.62
C ILE A 191 -4.48 -10.89 8.38
N HIS A 192 -5.16 -11.11 7.24
CA HIS A 192 -5.66 -12.44 6.89
C HIS A 192 -4.53 -13.46 6.78
N ASP A 193 -3.42 -13.11 6.13
CA ASP A 193 -2.27 -14.01 5.99
C ASP A 193 -1.60 -14.35 7.33
N PHE A 194 -1.62 -13.41 8.29
CA PHE A 194 -1.12 -13.64 9.65
C PHE A 194 -1.97 -14.68 10.39
N PHE A 195 -3.29 -14.52 10.39
CA PHE A 195 -4.19 -15.49 11.04
C PHE A 195 -4.18 -16.84 10.32
N ASP A 196 -4.13 -16.84 8.98
CA ASP A 196 -3.98 -18.05 8.16
C ASP A 196 -2.70 -18.81 8.51
N SER A 197 -1.57 -18.10 8.62
CA SER A 197 -0.30 -18.70 9.03
C SER A 197 -0.34 -19.27 10.46
N GLY A 198 -1.05 -18.60 11.38
CA GLY A 198 -1.26 -19.05 12.75
C GLY A 198 -2.02 -20.37 12.80
N MET A 199 -3.22 -20.41 12.20
CA MET A 199 -4.08 -21.61 12.08
C MET A 199 -3.30 -22.79 11.50
N ALA A 200 -2.45 -22.52 10.51
CA ALA A 200 -1.74 -23.54 9.79
C ALA A 200 -0.50 -24.08 10.53
N SER A 201 -0.05 -23.38 11.59
CA SER A 201 1.12 -23.73 12.40
C SER A 201 0.78 -24.46 13.70
N SER A 202 -0.45 -24.29 14.20
CA SER A 202 -1.01 -25.00 15.34
C SER A 202 -1.95 -26.11 14.87
N GLU A 203 -2.07 -27.19 15.65
CA GLU A 203 -3.20 -28.12 15.51
C GLU A 203 -4.47 -27.44 16.05
N CYS A 204 -4.98 -26.45 15.33
CA CYS A 204 -6.19 -25.74 15.73
C CYS A 204 -7.42 -26.63 15.55
N SER A 205 -8.30 -26.61 16.55
CA SER A 205 -9.66 -27.09 16.42
C SER A 205 -10.47 -26.21 15.45
N LYS A 206 -11.56 -26.75 14.90
CA LYS A 206 -12.46 -25.98 14.02
C LYS A 206 -13.05 -24.73 14.68
N GLU A 207 -13.24 -24.78 16.00
CA GLU A 207 -13.76 -23.65 16.77
C GLU A 207 -12.72 -22.51 16.85
N GLU A 208 -11.45 -22.86 17.10
CA GLU A 208 -10.34 -21.89 17.09
C GLU A 208 -10.10 -21.31 15.69
N GLU A 209 -10.22 -22.11 14.63
CA GLU A 209 -10.14 -21.59 13.25
C GLU A 209 -11.22 -20.55 12.97
N LEU A 210 -12.46 -20.80 13.39
CA LEU A 210 -13.55 -19.84 13.23
C LEU A 210 -13.30 -18.55 14.01
N ASP A 211 -12.79 -18.66 15.24
CA ASP A 211 -12.46 -17.50 16.07
C ASP A 211 -11.32 -16.67 15.45
N LEU A 212 -10.25 -17.30 14.97
CA LEU A 212 -9.14 -16.60 14.30
C LEU A 212 -9.58 -15.90 13.01
N LYS A 213 -10.45 -16.53 12.21
CA LYS A 213 -11.06 -15.89 11.03
C LYS A 213 -11.89 -14.67 11.43
N TRP A 214 -12.73 -14.82 12.45
CA TRP A 214 -13.56 -13.73 12.96
C TRP A 214 -12.71 -12.56 13.46
N GLN A 215 -11.64 -12.83 14.22
CA GLN A 215 -10.70 -11.80 14.69
C GLN A 215 -10.03 -11.06 13.52
N GLY A 216 -9.59 -11.79 12.49
CA GLY A 216 -9.02 -11.18 11.27
C GLY A 216 -10.01 -10.28 10.54
N GLU A 217 -11.26 -10.73 10.39
CA GLU A 217 -12.33 -9.92 9.81
C GLU A 217 -12.64 -8.68 10.64
N GLU A 218 -12.71 -8.80 11.96
CA GLU A 218 -13.01 -7.69 12.87
C GLU A 218 -11.94 -6.60 12.81
N LEU A 219 -10.66 -6.98 12.78
CA LEU A 219 -9.56 -6.03 12.60
C LEU A 219 -9.63 -5.33 11.22
N CYS A 220 -10.03 -6.07 10.17
CA CYS A 220 -10.22 -5.49 8.85
C CYS A 220 -11.42 -4.52 8.81
N ARG A 221 -12.53 -4.82 9.49
CA ARG A 221 -13.68 -3.91 9.64
C ARG A 221 -13.30 -2.65 10.41
N ALA A 222 -12.53 -2.78 11.48
CA ALA A 222 -12.02 -1.62 12.23
C ALA A 222 -11.12 -0.70 11.37
N ILE A 223 -10.37 -1.26 10.42
CA ILE A 223 -9.63 -0.47 9.41
C ILE A 223 -10.59 0.27 8.48
N ASP A 224 -11.61 -0.43 7.96
CA ASP A 224 -12.64 0.17 7.09
C ASP A 224 -13.32 1.36 7.80
N ASP A 225 -13.74 1.19 9.05
CA ASP A 225 -14.41 2.23 9.84
C ASP A 225 -13.53 3.48 10.02
N ARG A 226 -12.26 3.27 10.37
CA ARG A 226 -11.28 4.36 10.52
C ARG A 226 -11.03 5.08 9.19
N PHE A 227 -10.95 4.33 8.09
CA PHE A 227 -10.80 4.92 6.76
C PHE A 227 -12.05 5.71 6.34
N MET A 228 -13.25 5.17 6.58
CA MET A 228 -14.52 5.85 6.30
C MET A 228 -14.66 7.14 7.09
N PHE A 229 -14.21 7.17 8.34
CA PHE A 229 -14.14 8.40 9.13
C PHE A 229 -13.25 9.45 8.48
N ILE A 230 -12.03 9.09 8.04
CA ILE A 230 -11.11 10.00 7.35
C ILE A 230 -11.74 10.53 6.04
N MET A 231 -12.34 9.66 5.24
CA MET A 231 -13.05 10.04 4.02
C MET A 231 -14.19 11.02 4.30
N THR A 232 -14.93 10.79 5.39
CA THR A 232 -16.03 11.68 5.81
C THR A 232 -15.50 13.05 6.19
N LEU A 233 -14.39 13.14 6.93
CA LEU A 233 -13.75 14.43 7.26
C LEU A 233 -13.30 15.19 6.00
N PHE A 234 -12.71 14.48 5.03
CA PHE A 234 -12.33 15.08 3.76
C PHE A 234 -13.53 15.66 3.02
N ARG A 235 -14.62 14.88 2.92
CA ARG A 235 -15.87 15.35 2.31
C ARG A 235 -16.44 16.54 3.08
N LEU A 236 -16.57 16.49 4.39
CA LEU A 236 -17.09 17.62 5.18
C LEU A 236 -16.31 18.92 4.92
N LYS A 237 -15.00 18.83 4.72
CA LYS A 237 -14.17 19.98 4.39
C LYS A 237 -14.38 20.50 2.96
N TYR A 238 -14.45 19.59 1.98
CA TYR A 238 -14.34 19.94 0.55
C TYR A 238 -15.62 19.73 -0.28
N ASN A 239 -16.73 19.26 0.31
CA ASN A 239 -18.01 19.02 -0.37
C ASN A 239 -18.71 20.31 -0.86
N ARG A 240 -18.27 21.49 -0.39
CA ARG A 240 -18.80 22.81 -0.80
C ARG A 240 -17.91 23.54 -1.83
N THR A 241 -16.75 22.99 -2.16
CA THR A 241 -15.85 23.51 -3.19
C THR A 241 -16.05 22.72 -4.48
N SER A 242 -15.91 23.36 -5.65
CA SER A 242 -15.97 22.68 -6.96
C SER A 242 -15.17 21.37 -6.91
N ASN A 243 -15.77 20.28 -7.41
CA ASN A 243 -15.20 18.94 -7.40
C ASN A 243 -14.29 18.79 -8.62
N PRO A 244 -12.95 18.83 -8.48
CA PRO A 244 -12.04 18.83 -9.61
C PRO A 244 -12.11 17.57 -10.48
N LEU A 245 -12.63 16.47 -9.92
CA LEU A 245 -12.75 15.19 -10.63
C LEU A 245 -14.01 15.09 -11.48
N ARG A 246 -15.09 15.78 -11.10
CA ARG A 246 -16.39 15.73 -11.77
C ARG A 246 -16.67 16.97 -12.61
N ASP A 247 -16.28 18.14 -12.12
CA ASP A 247 -16.58 19.41 -12.75
C ASP A 247 -15.58 19.66 -13.89
N ASP A 248 -16.06 19.62 -15.14
CA ASP A 248 -15.26 19.97 -16.33
C ASP A 248 -15.04 21.50 -16.46
N ASN A 249 -15.39 22.29 -15.44
CA ASN A 249 -15.31 23.74 -15.47
C ASN A 249 -13.87 24.25 -15.23
N GLU A 250 -13.40 25.17 -16.07
CA GLU A 250 -12.04 25.77 -16.00
C GLU A 250 -11.74 26.54 -14.68
N ASP A 251 -12.75 26.79 -13.83
CA ASP A 251 -12.61 27.59 -12.61
C ASP A 251 -11.73 26.92 -11.52
N TRP A 252 -11.65 25.58 -11.47
CA TRP A 252 -10.70 24.92 -10.56
C TRP A 252 -9.28 24.86 -11.13
N GLU A 253 -9.16 24.78 -12.46
CA GLU A 253 -7.86 24.76 -13.14
C GLU A 253 -7.13 26.09 -13.01
N THR A 254 -7.83 27.21 -13.13
CA THR A 254 -7.24 28.54 -12.89
C THR A 254 -6.80 28.73 -11.44
N LYS A 255 -7.47 28.06 -10.49
CA LYS A 255 -7.07 28.03 -9.06
C LYS A 255 -5.85 27.14 -8.82
N LEU A 256 -5.67 26.08 -9.62
CA LEU A 256 -4.46 25.28 -9.66
C LEU A 256 -3.41 25.96 -10.54
N LYS A 257 -2.59 26.80 -9.91
CA LYS A 257 -1.45 27.49 -10.55
C LYS A 257 -0.35 26.55 -11.10
N ASP A 258 -0.58 25.23 -11.18
CA ASP A 258 0.38 24.21 -11.62
C ASP A 258 -0.24 23.24 -12.65
N GLN A 259 0.28 23.28 -13.87
CA GLN A 259 -0.19 22.45 -14.99
C GLN A 259 0.00 20.95 -14.76
N ARG A 260 1.03 20.54 -13.98
CA ARG A 260 1.25 19.12 -13.63
C ARG A 260 0.09 18.59 -12.79
N THR A 261 -0.37 19.38 -11.84
CA THR A 261 -1.47 19.04 -10.95
C THR A 261 -2.81 18.97 -11.69
N SER A 262 -3.08 19.90 -12.60
CA SER A 262 -4.31 19.86 -13.42
C SER A 262 -4.32 18.64 -14.35
N ARG A 263 -3.16 18.29 -14.95
CA ARG A 263 -3.02 17.07 -15.76
C ARG A 263 -3.26 15.81 -14.91
N PHE A 264 -2.71 15.75 -13.71
CA PHE A 264 -2.95 14.64 -12.79
C PHE A 264 -4.45 14.42 -12.51
N VAL A 265 -5.18 15.48 -12.14
CA VAL A 265 -6.62 15.39 -11.86
C VAL A 265 -7.41 14.88 -13.08
N ARG A 266 -7.13 15.43 -14.28
CA ARG A 266 -7.77 14.97 -15.52
C ARG A 266 -7.48 13.51 -15.82
N ASN A 267 -6.22 13.08 -15.67
CA ASN A 267 -5.85 11.70 -15.92
C ASN A 267 -6.51 10.74 -14.93
N VAL A 268 -6.62 11.13 -13.64
CA VAL A 268 -7.34 10.35 -12.63
C VAL A 268 -8.84 10.29 -12.96
N SER A 269 -9.47 11.42 -13.31
CA SER A 269 -10.88 11.44 -13.72
C SER A 269 -11.14 10.54 -14.94
N SER A 270 -10.28 10.61 -15.96
CA SER A 270 -10.34 9.73 -17.13
C SER A 270 -10.18 8.27 -16.76
N LEU A 271 -9.22 7.93 -15.88
CA LEU A 271 -9.00 6.56 -15.44
C LEU A 271 -10.21 6.01 -14.66
N VAL A 272 -10.81 6.82 -13.79
CA VAL A 272 -12.01 6.42 -13.03
C VAL A 272 -13.20 6.18 -13.98
N LYS A 273 -13.40 7.04 -14.98
CA LYS A 273 -14.43 6.86 -16.01
C LYS A 273 -14.18 5.60 -16.85
N GLU A 274 -12.92 5.36 -17.26
CA GLU A 274 -12.53 4.18 -18.03
C GLU A 274 -12.74 2.87 -17.25
N LYS A 275 -12.44 2.86 -15.95
CA LYS A 275 -12.48 1.67 -15.09
C LYS A 275 -13.69 1.66 -14.14
N PHE A 276 -14.76 2.38 -14.48
CA PHE A 276 -15.89 2.61 -13.59
C PHE A 276 -16.53 1.30 -13.10
N ASP A 277 -16.84 0.37 -14.01
CA ASP A 277 -17.47 -0.92 -13.68
C ASP A 277 -16.60 -1.76 -12.73
N PHE A 278 -15.28 -1.77 -12.98
CA PHE A 278 -14.31 -2.43 -12.11
C PHE A 278 -14.32 -1.83 -10.70
N LEU A 279 -14.30 -0.50 -10.59
CA LEU A 279 -14.34 0.18 -9.29
C LEU A 279 -15.67 -0.06 -8.57
N LEU A 280 -16.79 -0.10 -9.31
CA LEU A 280 -18.12 -0.36 -8.79
C LEU A 280 -18.21 -1.76 -8.19
N GLU A 281 -17.63 -2.77 -8.86
CA GLU A 281 -17.51 -4.12 -8.30
C GLU A 281 -16.61 -4.13 -7.06
N ARG A 282 -15.44 -3.48 -7.14
CA ARG A 282 -14.43 -3.52 -6.07
C ARG A 282 -14.88 -2.86 -4.78
N GLN A 283 -15.61 -1.74 -4.82
CA GLN A 283 -16.06 -1.06 -3.59
C GLN A 283 -17.00 -1.91 -2.71
N HIS A 284 -17.68 -2.89 -3.32
CA HIS A 284 -18.65 -3.78 -2.67
C HIS A 284 -18.05 -5.12 -2.22
N VAL A 285 -16.74 -5.34 -2.40
CA VAL A 285 -16.08 -6.55 -1.92
C VAL A 285 -16.20 -6.62 -0.39
N ASN A 286 -16.86 -7.67 0.11
CA ASN A 286 -17.06 -7.87 1.54
C ASN A 286 -15.76 -8.29 2.25
N ILE A 287 -15.64 -7.90 3.52
CA ILE A 287 -14.58 -8.36 4.42
C ILE A 287 -14.81 -9.84 4.73
N ALA A 288 -13.99 -10.70 4.12
CA ALA A 288 -13.94 -12.13 4.37
C ALA A 288 -12.58 -12.65 3.92
N VAL A 289 -12.06 -13.69 4.59
CA VAL A 289 -10.77 -14.31 4.24
C VAL A 289 -10.73 -14.74 2.77
N ASP A 290 -11.83 -15.32 2.28
CA ASP A 290 -11.95 -15.81 0.89
C ASP A 290 -11.84 -14.68 -0.15
N ASN A 291 -12.14 -13.45 0.25
CA ASN A 291 -12.06 -12.27 -0.61
C ASN A 291 -10.70 -11.56 -0.53
N ARG A 292 -9.70 -12.05 0.22
CA ARG A 292 -8.41 -11.35 0.43
C ARG A 292 -7.73 -10.93 -0.87
N GLY A 293 -7.76 -11.79 -1.88
CA GLY A 293 -7.19 -11.50 -3.21
C GLY A 293 -7.89 -10.36 -3.94
N ARG A 294 -9.12 -10.02 -3.55
CA ARG A 294 -9.94 -8.97 -4.19
C ARG A 294 -9.90 -7.64 -3.45
N TYR A 295 -9.09 -7.50 -2.40
CA TYR A 295 -9.04 -6.27 -1.60
C TYR A 295 -8.34 -5.10 -2.31
N THR A 296 -7.51 -5.38 -3.32
CA THR A 296 -6.87 -4.30 -4.10
C THR A 296 -7.92 -3.39 -4.72
N SER A 297 -7.70 -2.08 -4.58
CA SER A 297 -8.57 -1.01 -5.04
C SER A 297 -9.94 -0.91 -4.34
N ARG A 298 -10.25 -1.69 -3.29
CA ARG A 298 -11.55 -1.60 -2.61
C ARG A 298 -11.75 -0.25 -1.93
N LEU A 299 -10.83 0.15 -1.06
CA LEU A 299 -10.89 1.42 -0.32
C LEU A 299 -10.65 2.60 -1.26
N ALA A 300 -9.73 2.45 -2.21
CA ALA A 300 -9.51 3.45 -3.26
C ALA A 300 -10.78 3.68 -4.09
N ALA A 301 -11.48 2.62 -4.49
CA ALA A 301 -12.75 2.72 -5.20
C ALA A 301 -13.83 3.40 -4.36
N ARG A 302 -13.98 3.03 -3.08
CA ARG A 302 -14.92 3.70 -2.16
C ARG A 302 -14.66 5.20 -2.07
N PHE A 303 -13.39 5.62 -2.02
CA PHE A 303 -13.02 7.04 -1.98
C PHE A 303 -13.25 7.75 -3.31
N LEU A 304 -12.87 7.14 -4.44
CA LEU A 304 -12.97 7.75 -5.76
C LEU A 304 -14.42 7.82 -6.25
N LEU A 305 -15.18 6.74 -6.14
CA LEU A 305 -16.60 6.73 -6.54
C LEU A 305 -17.46 7.61 -5.63
N SER A 306 -16.94 7.94 -4.45
CA SER A 306 -17.51 8.94 -3.57
C SER A 306 -17.72 10.32 -4.25
N PHE A 307 -16.98 10.63 -5.31
CA PHE A 307 -17.11 11.88 -6.06
C PHE A 307 -18.16 11.83 -7.19
N TRP A 308 -18.66 10.63 -7.52
CA TRP A 308 -19.68 10.37 -8.54
C TRP A 308 -20.87 9.64 -7.88
N PRO A 309 -21.76 10.37 -7.17
CA PRO A 309 -22.96 9.76 -6.62
C PRO A 309 -23.78 9.10 -7.75
N PRO A 310 -24.50 7.99 -7.47
CA PRO A 310 -25.45 7.44 -8.43
C PRO A 310 -26.44 8.54 -8.82
N SER A 311 -26.68 8.62 -10.13
CA SER A 311 -27.56 9.63 -10.76
C SER A 311 -29.00 9.47 -10.31
#